data_AF-A0A375IW00-F1
#
_entry.id   AF-A0A375IW00-F1
#
_cell.length_a   1.000
_cell.length_b   1.000
_cell.length_c   1.000
_cell.angle_alpha   90.00
_cell.angle_beta   90.00
_cell.angle_gamma   90.00
#
_symmetry.space_group_name_H-M   'P 1'
#
loop_
_entity.id
_entity.type
_entity.pdbx_description
1 polymer ?
#
loop_
_entity_poly.entity_id
_entity_poly.type
_entity_poly.pdbx_seq_one_letter_code
_entity_poly.pdbx_strand_id
1 'polypeptide(L)'
;MYRGHLNVILIRKTSLGKSWLAYALANQACRHGYSVGYLRMPKFREEMAMVHGSGRFGTLLAQWAKTDILVVDDFATTPLADQARLDLLGLLDVQHGSRSTVVTSQIPAPG
;
A
#
# COMPACT_ATOMS: atom_id res chain seq x y z
N MET A 1 23.60 3.20 -10.88
CA MET A 1 22.24 2.88 -11.36
C MET A 1 21.29 3.85 -10.66
N TYR A 2 20.59 4.70 -11.39
CA TYR A 2 19.68 5.70 -10.81
C TYR A 2 18.52 4.96 -10.12
N ARG A 3 18.40 5.04 -8.79
CA ARG A 3 17.28 4.47 -8.04
C ARG A 3 16.23 5.57 -7.85
N GLY A 4 15.30 5.68 -8.79
CA GLY A 4 14.15 6.57 -8.64
C GLY A 4 13.12 5.95 -7.70
N HIS A 5 12.53 6.75 -6.81
CA HIS A 5 11.36 6.37 -6.02
C HIS A 5 10.10 6.54 -6.88
N LEU A 6 9.83 5.54 -7.72
CA LEU A 6 8.72 5.57 -8.66
C LEU A 6 7.53 4.81 -8.08
N ASN A 7 6.39 5.48 -8.03
CA ASN A 7 5.12 4.86 -7.69
C ASN A 7 4.50 4.21 -8.92
N VAL A 8 3.92 3.02 -8.74
CA VAL A 8 3.25 2.26 -9.80
C VAL A 8 1.78 2.17 -9.48
N ILE A 9 0.92 2.57 -10.41
CA ILE A 9 -0.53 2.43 -10.26
C ILE A 9 -1.06 1.49 -11.34
N LEU A 10 -1.61 0.37 -10.92
CA LEU A 10 -2.22 -0.66 -11.77
C LEU A 10 -3.74 -0.50 -11.73
N ILE A 11 -4.32 0.11 -12.77
CA ILE A 11 -5.77 0.35 -12.84
C ILE A 11 -6.40 -0.53 -13.93
N ARG A 12 -7.47 -1.24 -13.58
CA ARG A 12 -8.27 -1.99 -14.56
C ARG A 12 -9.65 -2.30 -14.01
N LYS A 13 -10.69 -2.15 -14.83
CA LYS A 13 -12.09 -2.41 -14.42
C LYS A 13 -12.39 -3.85 -13.98
N THR A 14 -11.57 -4.84 -14.33
CA THR A 14 -11.80 -6.26 -14.00
C THR A 14 -10.59 -6.88 -13.29
N SER A 15 -10.83 -7.93 -12.49
CA SER A 15 -9.86 -8.68 -11.67
C SER A 15 -8.90 -9.59 -12.47
N LEU A 16 -8.60 -9.26 -13.72
CA LEU A 16 -7.67 -10.04 -14.56
C LEU A 16 -6.20 -9.77 -14.20
N GLY A 17 -5.78 -10.18 -13.00
CA GLY A 17 -4.36 -10.33 -12.66
C GLY A 17 -3.62 -9.09 -12.13
N LYS A 18 -4.31 -8.00 -11.77
CA LYS A 18 -3.64 -6.82 -11.15
C LYS A 18 -2.92 -7.18 -9.85
N SER A 19 -3.61 -7.86 -8.94
CA SER A 19 -3.02 -8.32 -7.68
C SER A 19 -1.93 -9.36 -7.92
N TRP A 20 -2.09 -10.22 -8.95
CA TRP A 20 -1.04 -11.15 -9.35
C TRP A 20 0.23 -10.42 -9.80
N LEU A 21 0.09 -9.39 -10.63
CA LEU A 21 1.23 -8.60 -11.10
C LEU A 21 1.88 -7.81 -9.95
N ALA A 22 1.07 -7.20 -9.07
CA ALA A 22 1.58 -6.53 -7.87
C ALA A 22 2.36 -7.51 -6.97
N TYR A 23 1.84 -8.72 -6.79
CA TYR A 23 2.51 -9.77 -6.03
C TYR A 23 3.79 -10.27 -6.72
N ALA A 24 3.79 -10.43 -8.04
CA ALA A 24 4.97 -10.83 -8.80
C ALA A 24 6.09 -9.77 -8.70
N LEU A 25 5.74 -8.49 -8.81
CA LEU A 25 6.66 -7.37 -8.60
C LEU A 25 7.21 -7.36 -7.17
N ALA A 26 6.34 -7.50 -6.17
CA ALA A 26 6.74 -7.60 -4.76
C ALA A 26 7.69 -8.77 -4.51
N ASN A 27 7.38 -9.96 -5.03
CA ASN A 27 8.20 -11.15 -4.88
C ASN A 27 9.59 -10.94 -5.50
N GLN A 28 9.63 -10.36 -6.70
CA GLN A 28 10.89 -10.03 -7.35
C GLN A 28 11.70 -9.02 -6.54
N ALA A 29 11.06 -7.99 -5.97
CA ALA A 29 11.74 -7.04 -5.10
C ALA A 29 12.32 -7.70 -3.84
N CYS A 30 11.57 -8.58 -3.18
CA CYS A 30 12.07 -9.38 -2.06
C CYS A 30 13.32 -10.19 -2.45
N ARG A 31 13.33 -10.80 -3.64
CA ARG A 31 14.49 -11.56 -4.15
C ARG A 31 15.73 -10.68 -4.39
N HIS A 32 15.55 -9.39 -4.62
CA HIS A 32 16.61 -8.40 -4.73
C HIS A 32 16.97 -7.73 -3.40
N GLY A 33 16.44 -8.23 -2.29
CA GLY A 33 16.77 -7.77 -0.94
C GLY A 33 15.99 -6.53 -0.48
N TYR A 34 14.95 -6.11 -1.21
CA TYR A 34 14.07 -5.02 -0.77
C TYR A 34 13.05 -5.51 0.25
N SER A 35 12.83 -4.73 1.29
CA SER A 35 11.74 -4.93 2.23
C SER A 35 10.41 -4.52 1.60
N VAL A 36 9.40 -5.38 1.71
CA VAL A 36 8.08 -5.16 1.11
C VAL A 36 6.99 -5.25 2.17
N GLY A 37 6.16 -4.21 2.26
CA GLY A 37 4.91 -4.20 3.02
C GLY A 37 3.73 -4.46 2.10
N TYR A 38 2.74 -5.22 2.56
CA TYR A 38 1.58 -5.58 1.75
C TYR A 38 0.29 -5.30 2.52
N LEU A 39 -0.53 -4.40 1.96
CA LEU A 39 -1.79 -3.93 2.52
C LEU A 39 -2.95 -4.38 1.65
N ARG A 40 -3.93 -5.07 2.26
CA ARG A 40 -5.19 -5.41 1.60
C ARG A 40 -6.29 -4.48 2.04
N MET A 41 -6.73 -3.61 1.14
CA MET A 41 -7.72 -2.58 1.41
C MET A 41 -9.05 -3.08 1.98
N PRO A 42 -9.59 -4.25 1.57
CA PRO A 42 -10.80 -4.80 2.18
C PRO A 42 -10.68 -5.12 3.67
N LYS A 43 -9.48 -5.46 4.16
CA LYS A 43 -9.21 -5.78 5.58
C LYS A 43 -8.68 -4.61 6.38
N PHE A 44 -8.26 -3.56 5.70
CA PHE A 44 -7.51 -2.46 6.27
C PHE A 44 -8.21 -1.80 7.47
N ARG A 45 -9.53 -1.59 7.38
CA ARG A 45 -10.30 -0.97 8.47
C ARG A 45 -10.23 -1.78 9.76
N GLU A 46 -10.42 -3.09 9.67
CA GLU A 46 -10.41 -4.00 10.83
C GLU A 46 -9.01 -4.08 11.43
N GLU A 47 -7.99 -4.13 10.57
CA GLU A 47 -6.58 -4.13 10.98
C GLU A 47 -6.20 -2.84 11.71
N MET A 48 -6.60 -1.67 11.20
CA MET A 48 -6.31 -0.39 11.86
C MET A 48 -7.02 -0.26 13.21
N ALA A 49 -8.26 -0.75 13.32
CA ALA A 49 -8.95 -0.78 14.61
C ALA A 49 -8.18 -1.59 15.67
N MET A 50 -7.62 -2.75 15.29
CA MET A 50 -6.79 -3.56 16.20
C MET A 50 -5.46 -2.89 16.55
N VAL A 51 -4.82 -2.25 15.57
CA VAL A 51 -3.54 -1.54 15.77
C VAL A 51 -3.72 -0.34 16.71
N HIS A 52 -4.79 0.42 16.55
CA HIS A 52 -5.15 1.52 17.45
C HIS A 52 -5.51 1.00 18.84
N GLY A 53 -6.35 -0.03 18.95
CA GLY A 53 -6.71 -0.63 20.23
C GLY A 53 -5.54 -1.21 21.03
N SER A 54 -4.43 -1.56 20.34
CA SER A 54 -3.19 -2.00 20.97
C SER A 54 -2.14 -0.90 21.14
N GLY A 55 -2.43 0.34 20.74
CA GLY A 55 -1.50 1.47 20.81
C GLY A 55 -0.29 1.35 19.87
N ARG A 56 -0.34 0.48 18.86
CA ARG A 56 0.80 0.13 18.00
C ARG A 56 0.89 0.95 16.72
N PHE A 57 0.01 1.94 16.53
CA PHE A 57 -0.05 2.71 15.28
C PHE A 57 1.24 3.49 14.99
N GLY A 58 1.82 4.15 16.00
CA GLY A 58 3.11 4.83 15.84
C GLY A 58 4.24 3.87 15.44
N THR A 59 4.27 2.66 16.02
CA THR A 59 5.23 1.62 15.65
C THR A 59 5.04 1.14 14.22
N LEU A 60 3.79 0.99 13.79
CA LEU A 60 3.45 0.63 12.41
C LEU A 60 3.97 1.70 11.43
N LEU A 61 3.71 2.98 11.69
CA LEU A 61 4.22 4.10 10.87
C LEU A 61 5.75 4.07 10.79
N ALA A 62 6.44 3.88 11.92
CA ALA A 62 7.90 3.81 11.96
C ALA A 62 8.47 2.60 11.19
N GLN A 63 7.78 1.46 11.21
CA GLN A 63 8.14 0.29 10.41
C GLN A 63 7.94 0.57 8.92
N TRP A 64 6.83 1.21 8.55
CA TRP A 64 6.50 1.49 7.17
C TRP A 64 7.42 2.54 6.56
N ALA A 65 7.81 3.58 7.30
CA ALA A 65 8.82 4.56 6.84
C ALA A 65 10.16 3.92 6.41
N LYS A 66 10.50 2.75 6.96
CA LYS A 66 11.72 2.01 6.65
C LYS A 66 11.53 0.97 5.54
N THR A 67 10.29 0.70 5.15
CA THR A 67 9.94 -0.33 4.16
C THR A 67 10.23 0.22 2.75
N ASP A 68 10.98 -0.53 1.94
CA ASP A 68 11.42 -0.09 0.62
C ASP A 68 10.27 0.05 -0.38
N ILE A 69 9.32 -0.89 -0.33
CA ILE A 69 8.16 -0.93 -1.21
C ILE A 69 6.89 -1.21 -0.40
N LEU A 70 5.89 -0.35 -0.55
CA LEU A 70 4.55 -0.60 -0.03
C LEU A 70 3.60 -1.02 -1.16
N VAL A 71 2.94 -2.16 -1.03
CA VAL A 71 1.86 -2.59 -1.92
C VAL A 71 0.51 -2.30 -1.27
N VAL A 72 -0.33 -1.51 -1.93
CA VAL A 72 -1.72 -1.23 -1.56
C VAL A 72 -2.62 -1.90 -2.59
N ASP A 73 -3.18 -3.05 -2.23
CA ASP A 73 -3.94 -3.89 -3.13
C ASP A 73 -5.46 -3.79 -2.89
N ASP A 74 -6.23 -3.84 -3.98
CA ASP A 74 -7.68 -3.63 -4.05
C ASP A 74 -8.14 -2.24 -3.57
N PHE A 75 -7.39 -1.18 -3.92
CA PHE A 75 -7.72 0.19 -3.55
C PHE A 75 -9.07 0.66 -4.11
N ALA A 76 -9.77 1.42 -3.27
CA ALA A 76 -11.04 2.10 -3.54
C ALA A 76 -12.21 1.21 -3.98
N THR A 77 -12.13 -0.13 -3.90
CA THR A 77 -13.25 -1.00 -4.29
C THR A 77 -14.46 -0.87 -3.37
N THR A 78 -14.25 -0.38 -2.15
CA THR A 78 -15.30 -0.10 -1.16
C THR A 78 -15.02 1.26 -0.50
N PRO A 79 -16.05 2.03 -0.12
CA PRO A 79 -15.86 3.28 0.62
C PRO A 79 -15.10 3.06 1.92
N LEU A 80 -14.09 3.90 2.16
CA LEU A 80 -13.37 3.94 3.44
C LEU A 80 -14.10 4.87 4.42
N ALA A 81 -14.23 4.41 5.67
CA ALA A 81 -14.63 5.27 6.79
C ALA A 81 -13.55 6.35 7.03
N ASP A 82 -13.95 7.49 7.61
CA ASP A 82 -13.07 8.66 7.73
C ASP A 82 -11.76 8.36 8.49
N GLN A 83 -11.83 7.62 9.60
CA GLN A 83 -10.62 7.25 10.34
C GLN A 83 -9.67 6.39 9.51
N ALA A 84 -10.19 5.39 8.80
CA ALA A 84 -9.37 4.56 7.92
C ALA A 84 -8.77 5.39 6.77
N ARG A 85 -9.50 6.38 6.24
CA ARG A 85 -8.95 7.29 5.23
C ARG A 85 -7.75 8.07 5.79
N LEU A 86 -7.84 8.59 7.01
CA LEU A 86 -6.74 9.30 7.68
C LEU A 86 -5.55 8.37 7.98
N ASP A 87 -5.82 7.15 8.45
CA ASP A 87 -4.78 6.15 8.72
C ASP A 87 -4.01 5.82 7.44
N LEU A 88 -4.73 5.64 6.31
CA LEU A 88 -4.12 5.38 5.02
C LEU A 88 -3.29 6.54 4.52
N LEU A 89 -3.77 7.79 4.69
CA LEU A 89 -3.01 8.98 4.35
C LEU A 89 -1.71 9.04 5.15
N GLY A 90 -1.76 8.81 6.46
CA GLY A 90 -0.55 8.78 7.29
C GLY A 90 0.45 7.71 6.84
N LEU A 91 -0.01 6.53 6.42
CA LEU A 91 0.85 5.46 5.89
C LEU A 91 1.46 5.80 4.52
N LEU A 92 0.74 6.53 3.66
CA LEU A 92 1.24 6.98 2.36
C LEU A 92 2.20 8.17 2.50
N ASP A 93 1.95 9.07 3.44
CA ASP A 93 2.78 10.25 3.69
C ASP A 93 4.19 9.86 4.14
N VAL A 94 4.32 8.81 4.98
CA VAL A 94 5.64 8.31 5.39
C VAL A 94 6.43 7.64 4.25
N GLN A 95 5.75 7.24 3.16
CA GLN A 95 6.38 6.66 1.97
C GLN A 95 6.70 7.72 0.90
N HIS A 96 5.92 8.81 0.89
CA HIS A 96 5.98 9.83 -0.15
C HIS A 96 7.39 10.44 -0.28
N GLY A 97 7.88 10.54 -1.51
CA GLY A 97 9.18 11.15 -1.83
C GLY A 97 10.43 10.38 -1.39
N SER A 98 10.29 9.27 -0.65
CA SER A 98 11.42 8.53 -0.07
C SER A 98 11.44 7.03 -0.39
N ARG A 99 10.29 6.45 -0.74
CA ARG A 99 10.10 5.01 -0.98
C ARG A 99 9.10 4.79 -2.13
N SER A 100 8.94 3.55 -2.57
CA SER A 100 8.05 3.24 -3.71
C SER A 100 6.73 2.65 -3.24
N THR A 101 5.62 3.09 -3.83
CA THR A 101 4.29 2.52 -3.59
C THR A 101 3.74 1.88 -4.85
N VAL A 102 3.22 0.65 -4.75
CA VAL A 102 2.48 -0.05 -5.80
C VAL A 102 1.01 -0.08 -5.39
N VAL A 103 0.12 0.51 -6.19
CA VAL A 103 -1.31 0.53 -5.93
C VAL A 103 -2.04 -0.28 -6.99
N THR A 104 -2.95 -1.16 -6.59
CA THR A 104 -3.92 -1.77 -7.52
C THR A 104 -5.31 -1.17 -7.29
N SER A 105 -6.02 -0.81 -8.35
CA SER A 105 -7.38 -0.27 -8.26
C SER A 105 -8.27 -0.81 -9.36
N GLN A 106 -9.56 -0.96 -9.03
CA GLN A 106 -10.61 -1.27 -10.00
C GLN A 106 -11.36 -0.03 -10.46
N ILE A 107 -11.23 1.07 -9.71
CA ILE A 107 -11.84 2.35 -10.02
C ILE A 107 -10.87 3.16 -10.88
N PRO A 108 -11.31 3.75 -12.00
CA PRO A 108 -10.52 4.69 -12.78
C PRO A 108 -9.99 5.81 -11.88
N ALA A 109 -8.74 6.25 -12.13
CA ALA A 109 -8.28 7.51 -11.53
C ALA A 109 -9.22 8.64 -11.99
N PRO A 110 -9.56 9.61 -11.13
CA PRO A 110 -10.16 10.85 -11.60
C PRO A 110 -9.26 11.45 -12.68
N GLY A 111 -9.86 11.89 -13.79
CA GLY A 111 -9.16 12.62 -14.84
C GLY A 111 -8.73 14.01 -14.37
#